data_AF-W1WBA4-F1
#
_entry.id   AF-W1WBA4-F1
#
_cell.length_a   1.000
_cell.length_b   1.000
_cell.length_c   1.000
_cell.angle_alpha   90.00
_cell.angle_beta   90.00
_cell.angle_gamma   90.00
#
_symmetry.space_group_name_H-M   'P 1'
#
loop_
_entity.id
_entity.type
_entity.pdbx_description
1 polymer ?
#
loop_
_entity_poly.entity_id
_entity_poly.type
_entity_poly.pdbx_seq_one_letter_code
_entity_poly.pdbx_strand_id
1 'polypeptide(L)'
;TTGTTTINVKLNKNLVADSIKVNKDGKDGKDGVSITGPTGVAGQDGNNGKVGITGADGKDAVSISGKDGVGHIGLTGPAGTNGKDGSNGIDMSVKNGYDDAAKGVKGEKGVDGIDGITRIVYTDKTGEHQVATMDDGMLYGGDSGTVIKKKLNNQVNVKGGITDAAKLSNDDNIGVVADGTDTLMLRLAKDLKGLNSATFNNGTDGNTVVNGGGLTINDAAGNPLTSVTKDGVTITDGPSMTKDGIDAGDKKITNVADGTIGAGSKDAVNGGQLHTAVEEIKTKGFGLTAEDGASVKKPLGDTVTVKGDGTNITTSVDNGAVKVALARDLNVDTVTANTVTTGDTKMDTNGVTIKDGANEAIKLTKDG
;
A
#
# COMPACT_ATOMS: atom_id res chain seq x y z
N THR A 1 -65.58 -26.12 70.53
CA THR A 1 -64.17 -26.06 70.98
C THR A 1 -63.38 -27.07 70.18
N THR A 2 -62.64 -26.61 69.17
CA THR A 2 -61.71 -27.45 68.40
C THR A 2 -60.48 -27.72 69.28
N GLY A 3 -60.58 -28.73 70.12
CA GLY A 3 -59.44 -29.21 70.89
C GLY A 3 -58.45 -29.88 69.94
N THR A 4 -57.25 -29.32 69.79
CA THR A 4 -56.16 -30.02 69.13
C THR A 4 -55.65 -31.11 70.07
N THR A 5 -56.08 -32.36 69.84
CA THR A 5 -55.50 -33.53 70.52
C THR A 5 -54.15 -33.84 69.90
N THR A 6 -53.07 -33.56 70.62
CA THR A 6 -51.72 -33.98 70.21
C THR A 6 -51.48 -35.42 70.69
N ILE A 7 -51.35 -36.36 69.76
CA ILE A 7 -50.93 -37.74 70.07
C ILE A 7 -49.43 -37.86 69.81
N ASN A 8 -48.67 -38.13 70.86
CA ASN A 8 -47.25 -38.46 70.73
C ASN A 8 -47.11 -39.97 70.47
N VAL A 9 -46.89 -40.34 69.21
CA VAL A 9 -46.58 -41.72 68.83
C VAL A 9 -45.07 -41.93 68.88
N LYS A 10 -44.61 -42.84 69.75
CA LYS A 10 -43.20 -43.27 69.76
C LYS A 10 -43.00 -44.29 68.64
N LEU A 11 -42.22 -43.93 67.63
CA LEU A 11 -41.88 -44.82 66.53
C LEU A 11 -40.53 -45.50 66.76
N ASN A 12 -40.38 -46.71 66.21
CA ASN A 12 -39.09 -47.38 66.12
C ASN A 12 -38.12 -46.54 65.28
N LYS A 13 -36.81 -46.65 65.56
CA LYS A 13 -35.77 -45.93 64.79
C LYS A 13 -35.76 -46.31 63.31
N ASN A 14 -36.16 -47.54 62.98
CA ASN A 14 -36.22 -48.07 61.62
C ASN A 14 -37.69 -48.36 61.28
N LEU A 15 -38.37 -47.40 60.66
CA LEU A 15 -39.73 -47.58 60.16
C LEU A 15 -39.68 -48.13 58.73
N VAL A 16 -40.31 -49.29 58.49
CA VAL A 16 -40.51 -49.85 57.16
C VAL A 16 -41.96 -49.58 56.77
N ALA A 17 -42.17 -48.86 55.68
CA ALA A 17 -43.50 -48.52 55.17
C ALA A 17 -43.51 -48.64 53.65
N ASP A 18 -44.55 -49.26 53.10
CA ASP A 18 -44.73 -49.39 51.65
C ASP A 18 -44.93 -48.02 50.98
N SER A 19 -45.58 -47.10 51.70
CA SER A 19 -45.68 -45.70 51.30
C SER A 19 -45.77 -44.75 52.49
N ILE A 20 -45.24 -43.53 52.30
CA ILE A 20 -45.42 -42.40 53.22
C ILE A 20 -46.11 -41.29 52.44
N LYS A 21 -47.24 -40.81 52.96
CA LYS A 21 -48.08 -39.78 52.36
C LYS A 21 -48.25 -38.64 53.35
N VAL A 22 -47.83 -37.44 52.99
CA VAL A 22 -47.99 -36.22 53.81
C VAL A 22 -49.06 -35.34 53.17
N ASN A 23 -49.97 -34.80 54.00
CA ASN A 23 -51.19 -34.12 53.54
C ASN A 23 -52.00 -35.00 52.59
N LYS A 24 -52.30 -36.21 53.06
CA LYS A 24 -53.20 -37.13 52.37
C LYS A 24 -54.57 -36.45 52.22
N ASP A 25 -55.08 -36.43 50.99
CA ASP A 25 -56.31 -35.73 50.56
C ASP A 25 -56.17 -34.19 50.49
N GLY A 26 -55.03 -33.70 49.96
CA GLY A 26 -54.84 -32.29 49.57
C GLY A 26 -55.79 -31.85 48.44
N LYS A 27 -55.56 -30.67 47.83
CA LYS A 27 -56.40 -30.17 46.73
C LYS A 27 -56.56 -31.27 45.65
N ASP A 28 -57.80 -31.60 45.33
CA ASP A 28 -58.22 -32.65 44.37
C ASP A 28 -57.95 -34.11 44.80
N GLY A 29 -57.81 -34.38 46.10
CA GLY A 29 -57.77 -35.74 46.65
C GLY A 29 -56.44 -36.48 46.45
N LYS A 30 -55.38 -35.75 46.10
CA LYS A 30 -54.02 -36.27 45.92
C LYS A 30 -53.15 -35.97 47.14
N ASP A 31 -52.20 -36.84 47.42
CA ASP A 31 -51.24 -36.66 48.51
C ASP A 31 -50.30 -35.49 48.19
N GLY A 32 -50.01 -34.60 49.14
CA GLY A 32 -49.09 -33.48 48.91
C GLY A 32 -47.65 -33.92 48.63
N VAL A 33 -47.15 -34.88 49.42
CA VAL A 33 -45.88 -35.58 49.17
C VAL A 33 -46.15 -37.08 49.25
N SER A 34 -45.69 -37.84 48.25
CA SER A 34 -45.77 -39.30 48.22
C SER A 34 -44.37 -39.90 48.11
N ILE A 35 -44.04 -40.82 49.00
CA ILE A 35 -42.86 -41.69 48.88
C ILE A 35 -43.39 -43.11 48.75
N THR A 36 -43.09 -43.79 47.65
CA THR A 36 -43.45 -45.20 47.43
C THR A 36 -42.19 -46.01 47.21
N GLY A 37 -42.06 -47.10 47.98
CA GLY A 37 -40.97 -48.07 47.77
C GLY A 37 -41.13 -48.85 46.46
N PRO A 38 -40.07 -49.54 46.01
CA PRO A 38 -40.20 -50.46 44.90
C PRO A 38 -41.11 -51.64 45.26
N THR A 39 -41.93 -52.11 44.33
CA THR A 39 -42.85 -53.24 44.54
C THR A 39 -42.48 -54.39 43.61
N GLY A 40 -42.25 -55.59 44.11
CA GLY A 40 -41.93 -56.76 43.28
C GLY A 40 -42.01 -58.09 44.04
N VAL A 41 -42.25 -59.19 43.30
CA VAL A 41 -42.14 -60.55 43.85
C VAL A 41 -40.67 -60.88 44.12
N ALA A 42 -40.39 -61.61 45.20
CA ALA A 42 -39.02 -61.97 45.55
C ALA A 42 -38.34 -62.72 44.38
N GLY A 43 -37.18 -62.20 43.94
CA GLY A 43 -36.39 -62.81 42.85
C GLY A 43 -36.68 -62.29 41.43
N GLN A 44 -37.55 -61.29 41.25
CA GLN A 44 -37.71 -60.55 39.99
C GLN A 44 -37.50 -59.05 40.19
N ASP A 45 -37.14 -58.35 39.11
CA ASP A 45 -37.04 -56.89 39.11
C ASP A 45 -38.41 -56.27 39.42
N GLY A 46 -38.50 -55.45 40.48
CA GLY A 46 -39.72 -54.76 40.88
C GLY A 46 -39.95 -53.45 40.12
N ASN A 47 -41.15 -52.87 40.28
CA ASN A 47 -41.41 -51.49 39.85
C ASN A 47 -40.53 -50.51 40.64
N ASN A 48 -40.12 -49.42 40.01
CA ASN A 48 -39.22 -48.44 40.61
C ASN A 48 -39.86 -47.67 41.77
N GLY A 49 -39.06 -47.38 42.80
CA GLY A 49 -39.45 -46.44 43.85
C GLY A 49 -39.62 -45.02 43.30
N LYS A 50 -40.51 -44.23 43.92
CA LYS A 50 -40.82 -42.87 43.49
C LYS A 50 -41.01 -41.95 44.69
N VAL A 51 -40.39 -40.77 44.62
CA VAL A 51 -40.73 -39.61 45.46
C VAL A 51 -41.45 -38.62 44.57
N GLY A 52 -42.62 -38.13 44.99
CA GLY A 52 -43.42 -37.15 44.24
C GLY A 52 -43.86 -36.02 45.17
N ILE A 53 -43.77 -34.78 44.68
CA ILE A 53 -44.40 -33.60 45.28
C ILE A 53 -45.51 -33.19 44.34
N THR A 54 -46.75 -33.15 44.80
CA THR A 54 -47.90 -32.85 43.95
C THR A 54 -48.03 -31.35 43.68
N GLY A 55 -48.20 -30.98 42.40
CA GLY A 55 -48.48 -29.64 41.93
C GLY A 55 -49.96 -29.26 42.08
N ALA A 56 -50.26 -27.98 41.86
CA ALA A 56 -51.62 -27.44 41.98
C ALA A 56 -52.64 -28.05 40.98
N ASP A 57 -52.16 -28.76 39.97
CA ASP A 57 -52.96 -29.50 38.97
C ASP A 57 -53.17 -30.98 39.32
N GLY A 58 -52.72 -31.43 40.50
CA GLY A 58 -52.87 -32.80 40.97
C GLY A 58 -51.93 -33.83 40.29
N LYS A 59 -50.96 -33.36 39.49
CA LYS A 59 -49.83 -34.16 38.95
C LYS A 59 -48.56 -33.91 39.77
N ASP A 60 -47.52 -34.71 39.60
CA ASP A 60 -46.24 -34.47 40.28
C ASP A 60 -45.56 -33.21 39.74
N ALA A 61 -45.33 -32.22 40.59
CA ALA A 61 -44.51 -31.05 40.29
C ALA A 61 -43.00 -31.37 40.32
N VAL A 62 -42.56 -32.17 41.27
CA VAL A 62 -41.21 -32.76 41.25
C VAL A 62 -41.35 -34.25 41.51
N SER A 63 -40.83 -35.07 40.61
CA SER A 63 -40.74 -36.51 40.79
C SER A 63 -39.28 -36.95 40.74
N ILE A 64 -38.90 -37.85 41.65
CA ILE A 64 -37.59 -38.51 41.63
C ILE A 64 -37.87 -40.00 41.53
N SER A 65 -37.42 -40.64 40.45
CA SER A 65 -37.65 -42.06 40.21
C SER A 65 -36.43 -42.69 39.54
N GLY A 66 -36.08 -43.91 39.91
CA GLY A 66 -35.02 -44.65 39.22
C GLY A 66 -35.61 -45.46 38.08
N LYS A 67 -35.72 -44.94 36.85
CA LYS A 67 -36.24 -45.70 35.69
C LYS A 67 -35.07 -46.38 34.99
N ASP A 68 -35.17 -47.70 34.79
CA ASP A 68 -34.17 -48.53 34.10
C ASP A 68 -32.77 -48.44 34.73
N GLY A 69 -32.69 -48.35 36.06
CA GLY A 69 -31.42 -48.23 36.81
C GLY A 69 -30.79 -46.83 36.78
N VAL A 70 -31.38 -45.86 36.08
CA VAL A 70 -30.93 -44.45 36.05
C VAL A 70 -31.84 -43.58 36.90
N GLY A 71 -31.26 -42.70 37.72
CA GLY A 71 -32.02 -41.71 38.48
C GLY A 71 -32.53 -40.59 37.57
N HIS A 72 -33.84 -40.33 37.61
CA HIS A 72 -34.49 -39.22 36.91
C HIS A 72 -35.08 -38.26 37.92
N ILE A 73 -34.96 -36.96 37.62
CA ILE A 73 -35.65 -35.88 38.31
C ILE A 73 -36.59 -35.25 37.28
N GLY A 74 -37.88 -35.60 37.36
CA GLY A 74 -38.92 -34.95 36.59
C GLY A 74 -39.31 -33.64 37.26
N LEU A 75 -39.15 -32.52 36.55
CA LEU A 75 -39.66 -31.22 36.95
C LEU A 75 -40.87 -30.90 36.08
N THR A 76 -42.07 -30.96 36.66
CA THR A 76 -43.31 -30.53 36.01
C THR A 76 -43.82 -29.29 36.74
N GLY A 77 -44.26 -28.27 36.02
CA GLY A 77 -44.84 -27.10 36.65
C GLY A 77 -45.90 -26.46 35.77
N PRO A 78 -46.92 -25.79 36.35
CA PRO A 78 -47.81 -24.95 35.57
C PRO A 78 -47.00 -23.81 34.92
N ALA A 79 -47.25 -23.54 33.64
CA ALA A 79 -46.69 -22.37 32.97
C ALA A 79 -47.15 -21.09 33.70
N GLY A 80 -46.24 -20.16 33.94
CA GLY A 80 -46.62 -18.83 34.44
C GLY A 80 -47.64 -18.18 33.51
N THR A 81 -48.85 -17.94 34.03
CA THR A 81 -50.02 -17.16 33.55
C THR A 81 -50.44 -17.06 32.07
N ASN A 82 -49.68 -17.50 31.06
CA ASN A 82 -50.02 -17.33 29.64
C ASN A 82 -49.97 -18.61 28.76
N GLY A 83 -50.29 -19.80 29.28
CA GLY A 83 -50.35 -21.00 28.42
C GLY A 83 -51.25 -22.10 28.95
N LYS A 84 -52.42 -22.28 28.33
CA LYS A 84 -53.31 -23.44 28.50
C LYS A 84 -52.61 -24.74 28.05
N ASP A 85 -52.89 -25.82 28.78
CA ASP A 85 -52.57 -27.24 28.57
C ASP A 85 -51.10 -27.68 28.81
N GLY A 86 -50.81 -28.02 30.07
CA GLY A 86 -49.50 -28.46 30.56
C GLY A 86 -49.27 -29.98 30.47
N SER A 87 -48.47 -30.38 29.48
CA SER A 87 -47.79 -31.68 29.40
C SER A 87 -46.34 -31.48 28.94
N ASN A 88 -45.61 -30.60 29.63
CA ASN A 88 -44.30 -30.11 29.22
C ASN A 88 -43.30 -30.22 30.38
N GLY A 89 -43.24 -31.37 31.04
CA GLY A 89 -42.26 -31.61 32.10
C GLY A 89 -40.85 -31.71 31.50
N ILE A 90 -39.86 -31.09 32.15
CA ILE A 90 -38.46 -31.31 31.84
C ILE A 90 -38.04 -32.55 32.61
N ASP A 91 -37.62 -33.59 31.90
CA ASP A 91 -37.06 -34.79 32.52
C ASP A 91 -35.54 -34.67 32.56
N MET A 92 -34.97 -34.49 33.76
CA MET A 92 -33.52 -34.41 33.97
C MET A 92 -32.96 -35.77 34.39
N SER A 93 -31.95 -36.23 33.68
CA SER A 93 -31.26 -37.48 33.97
C SER A 93 -29.74 -37.31 33.85
N VAL A 94 -29.01 -38.30 34.31
CA VAL A 94 -27.56 -38.36 34.15
C VAL A 94 -27.25 -39.53 33.22
N LYS A 95 -26.56 -39.24 32.11
CA LYS A 95 -26.19 -40.24 31.10
C LYS A 95 -24.72 -40.08 30.71
N ASN A 96 -24.15 -41.10 30.09
CA ASN A 96 -22.87 -40.94 29.40
C ASN A 96 -23.03 -39.99 28.22
N GLY A 97 -22.09 -39.06 28.06
CA GLY A 97 -22.06 -38.13 26.95
C GLY A 97 -21.90 -38.83 25.61
N TYR A 98 -22.58 -38.34 24.58
CA TYR A 98 -22.53 -38.89 23.22
C TYR A 98 -22.67 -37.81 22.15
N ASP A 99 -22.10 -38.08 20.97
CA ASP A 99 -22.33 -37.29 19.75
C ASP A 99 -23.55 -37.81 19.01
N ASP A 100 -24.47 -36.92 18.64
CA ASP A 100 -25.60 -37.23 17.76
C ASP A 100 -25.88 -36.02 16.87
N ALA A 101 -25.31 -36.08 15.66
CA ALA A 101 -25.45 -35.04 14.65
C ALA A 101 -26.90 -34.83 14.19
N ALA A 102 -27.77 -35.85 14.27
CA ALA A 102 -29.17 -35.75 13.86
C ALA A 102 -30.01 -34.94 14.86
N LYS A 103 -29.61 -34.95 16.14
CA LYS A 103 -30.25 -34.17 17.22
C LYS A 103 -29.48 -32.89 17.57
N GLY A 104 -28.42 -32.56 16.85
CA GLY A 104 -27.59 -31.37 17.08
C GLY A 104 -26.77 -31.41 18.38
N VAL A 105 -26.64 -32.57 19.02
CA VAL A 105 -25.91 -32.75 20.26
C VAL A 105 -24.45 -33.06 19.94
N LYS A 106 -23.56 -32.14 20.32
CA LYS A 106 -22.11 -32.26 20.14
C LYS A 106 -21.45 -32.41 21.51
N GLY A 107 -20.66 -33.45 21.66
CA GLY A 107 -19.97 -33.75 22.88
C GLY A 107 -19.12 -35.00 22.70
N GLU A 108 -17.97 -34.81 22.03
CA GLU A 108 -17.00 -35.86 21.70
C GLU A 108 -16.85 -36.84 22.88
N LYS A 109 -16.70 -38.14 22.58
CA LYS A 109 -16.04 -39.05 23.53
C LYS A 109 -14.73 -38.37 23.91
N GLY A 110 -14.53 -38.16 25.22
CA GLY A 110 -13.31 -37.57 25.73
C GLY A 110 -12.11 -38.26 25.07
N VAL A 111 -11.33 -37.49 24.31
CA VAL A 111 -10.16 -38.00 23.61
C VAL A 111 -9.01 -38.41 24.54
N ASP A 112 -9.21 -38.42 25.87
CA ASP A 112 -8.22 -38.84 26.87
C ASP A 112 -8.85 -39.62 28.06
N GLY A 113 -9.58 -40.71 27.81
CA GLY A 113 -9.99 -41.60 28.89
C GLY A 113 -11.01 -42.64 28.44
N ILE A 114 -10.78 -43.90 28.79
CA ILE A 114 -11.51 -45.08 28.30
C ILE A 114 -13.01 -45.13 28.67
N ASP A 115 -13.50 -44.21 29.51
CA ASP A 115 -14.92 -44.05 29.83
C ASP A 115 -15.31 -42.56 29.70
N GLY A 116 -16.23 -42.23 28.80
CA GLY A 116 -16.61 -40.84 28.47
C GLY A 116 -17.14 -40.00 29.65
N ILE A 117 -17.42 -38.71 29.43
CA ILE A 117 -17.90 -37.82 30.51
C ILE A 117 -19.37 -38.07 30.85
N THR A 118 -19.71 -37.99 32.13
CA THR A 118 -21.08 -38.03 32.62
C THR A 118 -21.74 -36.67 32.40
N ARG A 119 -22.87 -36.61 31.69
CA ARG A 119 -23.61 -35.38 31.39
C ARG A 119 -24.97 -35.33 32.07
N ILE A 120 -25.37 -34.14 32.49
CA ILE A 120 -26.77 -33.85 32.79
C ILE A 120 -27.49 -33.70 31.46
N VAL A 121 -28.53 -34.51 31.29
CA VAL A 121 -29.38 -34.55 30.11
C VAL A 121 -30.75 -34.08 30.52
N TYR A 122 -31.36 -33.21 29.73
CA TYR A 122 -32.76 -32.86 29.90
C TYR A 122 -33.54 -33.06 28.61
N THR A 123 -34.76 -33.57 28.72
CA THR A 123 -35.65 -33.72 27.57
C THR A 123 -36.79 -32.74 27.69
N ASP A 124 -37.04 -31.97 26.63
CA ASP A 124 -38.20 -31.10 26.48
C ASP A 124 -39.01 -31.47 25.22
N LYS A 125 -39.94 -30.60 24.80
CA LYS A 125 -40.77 -30.83 23.60
C LYS A 125 -40.00 -30.88 22.29
N THR A 126 -38.84 -30.22 22.25
CA THR A 126 -38.00 -30.07 21.07
C THR A 126 -37.00 -31.21 20.95
N GLY A 127 -36.72 -31.92 22.06
CA GLY A 127 -35.92 -33.12 22.07
C GLY A 127 -35.06 -33.24 23.33
N GLU A 128 -34.07 -34.12 23.23
CA GLU A 128 -33.06 -34.35 24.26
C GLU A 128 -31.89 -33.37 24.08
N HIS A 129 -31.47 -32.73 25.17
CA HIS A 129 -30.38 -31.76 25.22
C HIS A 129 -29.35 -32.16 26.27
N GLN A 130 -28.07 -31.92 25.99
CA GLN A 130 -26.96 -32.14 26.92
C GLN A 130 -26.49 -30.79 27.48
N VAL A 131 -26.33 -30.68 28.79
CA VAL A 131 -25.77 -29.48 29.43
C VAL A 131 -24.26 -29.47 29.23
N ALA A 132 -23.72 -28.36 28.72
CA ALA A 132 -22.28 -28.17 28.57
C ALA A 132 -21.56 -28.13 29.93
N THR A 133 -20.37 -28.71 29.96
CA THR A 133 -19.47 -28.85 31.11
C THR A 133 -18.18 -28.07 30.85
N MET A 134 -17.33 -27.91 31.87
CA MET A 134 -16.03 -27.27 31.68
C MET A 134 -15.11 -28.05 30.73
N ASP A 135 -15.37 -29.35 30.52
CA ASP A 135 -14.59 -30.21 29.65
C ASP A 135 -14.95 -30.09 28.15
N ASP A 136 -16.10 -29.51 27.80
CA ASP A 136 -16.55 -29.40 26.40
C ASP A 136 -15.77 -28.33 25.61
N GLY A 137 -15.51 -27.18 26.21
CA GLY A 137 -14.63 -26.14 25.65
C GLY A 137 -15.08 -25.48 24.34
N MET A 138 -14.17 -24.72 23.74
CA MET A 138 -14.29 -24.08 22.43
C MET A 138 -13.21 -24.59 21.48
N LEU A 139 -13.52 -24.59 20.19
CA LEU A 139 -12.59 -24.92 19.12
C LEU A 139 -12.14 -23.62 18.42
N TYR A 140 -10.84 -23.43 18.23
CA TYR A 140 -10.29 -22.29 17.49
C TYR A 140 -9.45 -22.80 16.32
N GLY A 141 -9.93 -22.56 15.10
CA GLY A 141 -9.20 -22.84 13.87
C GLY A 141 -8.46 -21.60 13.36
N GLY A 142 -7.46 -21.84 12.52
CA GLY A 142 -6.82 -20.81 11.68
C GLY A 142 -6.63 -21.36 10.27
N ASP A 143 -6.10 -20.54 9.37
CA ASP A 143 -5.88 -20.93 7.97
C ASP A 143 -4.94 -22.14 7.81
N SER A 144 -4.07 -22.38 8.79
CA SER A 144 -3.16 -23.52 8.85
C SER A 144 -2.90 -23.93 10.30
N GLY A 145 -2.26 -25.09 10.50
CA GLY A 145 -1.99 -25.66 11.81
C GLY A 145 -3.14 -26.52 12.35
N THR A 146 -3.03 -26.92 13.62
CA THR A 146 -4.03 -27.77 14.29
C THR A 146 -5.09 -26.92 14.99
N VAL A 147 -6.35 -27.38 14.98
CA VAL A 147 -7.43 -26.73 15.74
C VAL A 147 -7.12 -26.77 17.23
N ILE A 148 -7.16 -25.61 17.88
CA ILE A 148 -6.98 -25.51 19.33
C ILE A 148 -8.26 -25.96 20.01
N LYS A 149 -8.23 -27.11 20.69
CA LYS A 149 -9.29 -27.57 21.58
C LYS A 149 -9.06 -27.00 22.98
N LYS A 150 -9.84 -26.00 23.37
CA LYS A 150 -9.66 -25.31 24.66
C LYS A 150 -10.86 -25.51 25.57
N LYS A 151 -10.68 -26.27 26.64
CA LYS A 151 -11.67 -26.44 27.73
C LYS A 151 -12.15 -25.08 28.27
N LEU A 152 -13.40 -25.00 28.74
CA LEU A 152 -13.93 -23.78 29.33
C LEU A 152 -13.11 -23.40 30.57
N ASN A 153 -13.17 -22.13 30.98
CA ASN A 153 -12.38 -21.58 32.08
C ASN A 153 -10.86 -21.70 31.90
N ASN A 154 -10.38 -21.85 30.67
CA ASN A 154 -8.96 -21.82 30.35
C ASN A 154 -8.63 -20.66 29.40
N GLN A 155 -7.48 -20.02 29.61
CA GLN A 155 -7.02 -18.89 28.80
C GLN A 155 -6.53 -19.33 27.41
N VAL A 156 -7.09 -18.75 26.36
CA VAL A 156 -6.53 -18.78 24.99
C VAL A 156 -5.53 -17.63 24.84
N ASN A 157 -4.35 -17.91 24.30
CA ASN A 157 -3.34 -16.90 24.04
C ASN A 157 -3.35 -16.50 22.55
N VAL A 158 -3.51 -15.22 22.26
CA VAL A 158 -3.36 -14.64 20.91
C VAL A 158 -2.10 -13.77 20.95
N LYS A 159 -1.05 -14.15 20.21
CA LYS A 159 0.28 -13.51 20.28
C LYS A 159 0.81 -13.19 18.89
N GLY A 160 1.22 -11.93 18.67
CA GLY A 160 1.84 -11.44 17.42
C GLY A 160 3.38 -11.47 17.38
N GLY A 161 4.04 -12.06 18.39
CA GLY A 161 5.49 -12.24 18.44
C GLY A 161 6.31 -11.09 19.07
N ILE A 162 5.90 -9.83 18.89
CA ILE A 162 6.54 -8.68 19.55
C ILE A 162 6.02 -8.51 20.98
N THR A 163 6.92 -8.50 21.97
CA THR A 163 6.58 -8.40 23.40
C THR A 163 6.80 -7.01 23.99
N ASP A 164 7.68 -6.21 23.38
CA ASP A 164 7.94 -4.83 23.77
C ASP A 164 6.87 -3.91 23.19
N ALA A 165 5.98 -3.43 24.05
CA ALA A 165 4.85 -2.59 23.65
C ALA A 165 5.28 -1.27 22.98
N ALA A 166 6.48 -0.75 23.29
CA ALA A 166 6.97 0.49 22.67
C ALA A 166 7.35 0.31 21.19
N LYS A 167 7.47 -0.93 20.71
CA LYS A 167 7.74 -1.27 19.30
C LYS A 167 6.46 -1.57 18.50
N LEU A 168 5.30 -1.60 19.16
CA LEU A 168 4.01 -1.77 18.51
C LEU A 168 3.45 -0.40 18.11
N SER A 169 2.71 -0.34 17.01
CA SER A 169 1.96 0.87 16.67
C SER A 169 0.84 1.07 17.68
N ASN A 170 0.61 2.34 18.07
CA ASN A 170 -0.56 2.74 18.87
C ASN A 170 -1.80 2.99 18.00
N ASP A 171 -1.67 2.92 16.68
CA ASP A 171 -2.77 3.10 15.72
C ASP A 171 -3.44 1.77 15.36
N ASP A 172 -4.74 1.83 15.07
CA ASP A 172 -5.59 0.69 14.72
C ASP A 172 -5.40 0.23 13.26
N ASN A 173 -4.29 -0.46 13.00
CA ASN A 173 -3.95 -0.91 11.66
C ASN A 173 -4.55 -2.27 11.24
N ILE A 174 -5.17 -3.02 12.16
CA ILE A 174 -5.80 -4.31 11.90
C ILE A 174 -7.28 -4.25 12.24
N GLY A 175 -8.13 -4.41 11.23
CA GLY A 175 -9.57 -4.57 11.39
C GLY A 175 -9.99 -6.03 11.49
N VAL A 176 -11.09 -6.29 12.20
CA VAL A 176 -11.72 -7.60 12.32
C VAL A 176 -13.15 -7.51 11.79
N VAL A 177 -13.53 -8.37 10.83
CA VAL A 177 -14.85 -8.37 10.18
C VAL A 177 -15.44 -9.78 10.23
N ALA A 178 -16.64 -9.92 10.79
CA ALA A 178 -17.37 -11.19 10.75
C ALA A 178 -17.93 -11.46 9.34
N ASP A 179 -17.82 -12.69 8.87
CA ASP A 179 -18.42 -13.12 7.59
C ASP A 179 -19.92 -13.47 7.71
N GLY A 180 -20.43 -13.58 8.94
CA GLY A 180 -21.82 -13.91 9.23
C GLY A 180 -22.08 -15.40 9.46
N THR A 181 -21.06 -16.27 9.36
CA THR A 181 -21.16 -17.69 9.68
C THR A 181 -20.29 -18.02 10.90
N ASP A 182 -19.01 -18.27 10.68
CA ASP A 182 -18.07 -18.84 11.63
C ASP A 182 -16.65 -18.26 11.52
N THR A 183 -16.45 -17.26 10.66
CA THR A 183 -15.13 -16.65 10.43
C THR A 183 -15.08 -15.18 10.83
N LEU A 184 -14.02 -14.81 11.54
CA LEU A 184 -13.60 -13.42 11.75
C LEU A 184 -12.38 -13.13 10.86
N MET A 185 -12.57 -12.32 9.81
CA MET A 185 -11.51 -11.93 8.90
C MET A 185 -10.66 -10.81 9.49
N LEU A 186 -9.36 -11.04 9.62
CA LEU A 186 -8.38 -10.01 9.94
C LEU A 186 -7.92 -9.31 8.66
N ARG A 187 -7.90 -7.98 8.66
CA ARG A 187 -7.50 -7.17 7.49
C ARG A 187 -6.64 -6.00 7.90
N LEU A 188 -5.65 -5.66 7.08
CA LEU A 188 -4.91 -4.40 7.22
C LEU A 188 -5.84 -3.21 6.87
N ALA A 189 -5.65 -2.10 7.57
CA ALA A 189 -6.20 -0.81 7.15
C ALA A 189 -5.63 -0.43 5.78
N LYS A 190 -6.43 0.27 4.96
CA LYS A 190 -5.94 0.80 3.66
C LYS A 190 -4.83 1.82 3.87
N ASP A 191 -5.00 2.66 4.88
CA ASP A 191 -4.02 3.66 5.30
C ASP A 191 -3.37 3.20 6.60
N LEU A 192 -2.12 2.73 6.51
CA LEU A 192 -1.37 2.32 7.69
C LEU A 192 -0.75 3.54 8.39
N LYS A 193 -0.89 3.62 9.71
CA LYS A 193 -0.44 4.75 10.55
C LYS A 193 0.47 4.32 11.69
N GLY A 194 1.27 5.25 12.21
CA GLY A 194 2.14 5.01 13.36
C GLY A 194 3.25 3.99 13.09
N LEU A 195 3.64 3.81 11.82
CA LEU A 195 4.74 2.95 11.43
C LEU A 195 6.04 3.76 11.34
N ASN A 196 7.13 3.18 11.83
CA ASN A 196 8.46 3.79 11.71
C ASN A 196 9.09 3.52 10.34
N SER A 197 8.95 2.28 9.85
CA SER A 197 9.48 1.87 8.55
C SER A 197 8.77 0.63 7.99
N ALA A 198 8.87 0.45 6.68
CA ALA A 198 8.63 -0.80 5.99
C ALA A 198 9.93 -1.23 5.28
N THR A 199 10.37 -2.46 5.51
CA THR A 199 11.58 -3.02 4.90
C THR A 199 11.21 -4.18 3.98
N PHE A 200 11.59 -4.07 2.72
CA PHE A 200 11.37 -5.06 1.68
C PHE A 200 12.73 -5.67 1.30
N ASN A 201 12.98 -6.91 1.74
CA ASN A 201 14.23 -7.59 1.45
C ASN A 201 14.24 -8.12 0.01
N ASN A 202 15.37 -7.99 -0.68
CA ASN A 202 15.59 -8.56 -2.00
C ASN A 202 16.57 -9.73 -1.93
N GLY A 203 16.18 -10.82 -1.25
CA GLY A 203 17.07 -11.97 -1.04
C GLY A 203 18.36 -11.57 -0.33
N THR A 204 19.51 -11.92 -0.94
CA THR A 204 20.85 -11.53 -0.46
C THR A 204 21.35 -10.20 -1.02
N ASP A 205 20.60 -9.56 -1.91
CA ASP A 205 21.06 -8.42 -2.73
C ASP A 205 20.67 -7.08 -2.10
N GLY A 206 20.49 -7.05 -0.77
CA GLY A 206 20.10 -5.87 -0.01
C GLY A 206 18.60 -5.74 0.22
N ASN A 207 18.13 -4.50 0.39
CA ASN A 207 16.74 -4.21 0.71
C ASN A 207 16.29 -2.82 0.21
N THR A 208 14.97 -2.61 0.23
CA THR A 208 14.37 -1.28 0.12
C THR A 208 13.73 -0.93 1.46
N VAL A 209 14.04 0.25 1.97
CA VAL A 209 13.47 0.77 3.21
C VAL A 209 12.66 2.02 2.89
N VAL A 210 11.40 2.03 3.32
CA VAL A 210 10.54 3.22 3.31
C VAL A 210 10.32 3.66 4.74
N ASN A 211 10.62 4.92 5.08
CA ASN A 211 10.46 5.46 6.42
C ASN A 211 10.15 6.97 6.37
N GLY A 212 10.08 7.62 7.53
CA GLY A 212 9.81 9.06 7.62
C GLY A 212 10.84 9.96 6.92
N GLY A 213 12.04 9.45 6.62
CA GLY A 213 13.07 10.16 5.85
C GLY A 213 12.95 10.00 4.33
N GLY A 214 12.12 9.06 3.85
CA GLY A 214 11.89 8.81 2.43
C GLY A 214 12.03 7.33 2.06
N LEU A 215 12.61 7.07 0.89
CA LEU A 215 12.88 5.73 0.36
C LEU A 215 14.39 5.56 0.13
N THR A 216 14.94 4.42 0.55
CA THR A 216 16.33 4.05 0.31
C THR A 216 16.39 2.63 -0.24
N ILE A 217 17.19 2.44 -1.29
CA ILE A 217 17.59 1.13 -1.80
C ILE A 217 19.02 0.91 -1.36
N ASN A 218 19.26 -0.17 -0.64
CA ASN A 218 20.55 -0.51 -0.06
C ASN A 218 21.15 -1.73 -0.76
N ASP A 219 22.48 -1.79 -0.81
CA ASP A 219 23.20 -3.00 -1.19
C ASP A 219 23.13 -4.07 -0.07
N ALA A 220 23.74 -5.23 -0.32
CA ALA A 220 23.81 -6.34 0.64
C ALA A 220 24.52 -5.98 1.96
N ALA A 221 25.44 -5.00 1.93
CA ALA A 221 26.16 -4.52 3.10
C ALA A 221 25.41 -3.40 3.86
N GLY A 222 24.25 -2.95 3.35
CA GLY A 222 23.45 -1.89 3.93
C GLY A 222 23.83 -0.48 3.47
N ASN A 223 24.73 -0.32 2.50
CA ASN A 223 25.08 1.00 1.96
C ASN A 223 24.00 1.48 0.99
N PRO A 224 23.62 2.77 0.99
CA PRO A 224 22.63 3.29 0.07
C PRO A 224 23.16 3.32 -1.37
N LEU A 225 22.44 2.68 -2.29
CA LEU A 225 22.64 2.76 -3.73
C LEU A 225 21.80 3.88 -4.35
N THR A 226 20.57 4.05 -3.86
CA THR A 226 19.67 5.12 -4.29
C THR A 226 18.87 5.61 -3.10
N SER A 227 18.78 6.93 -2.97
CA SER A 227 18.01 7.58 -1.91
C SER A 227 17.08 8.61 -2.50
N VAL A 228 15.79 8.51 -2.16
CA VAL A 228 14.77 9.53 -2.44
C VAL A 228 14.36 10.11 -1.09
N THR A 229 14.78 11.33 -0.82
CA THR A 229 14.62 11.98 0.48
C THR A 229 14.08 13.40 0.31
N LYS A 230 13.91 14.13 1.42
CA LYS A 230 13.60 15.57 1.38
C LYS A 230 14.62 16.41 0.59
N ASP A 231 15.85 15.92 0.42
CA ASP A 231 16.91 16.65 -0.27
C ASP A 231 16.93 16.35 -1.79
N GLY A 232 16.13 15.39 -2.24
CA GLY A 232 16.00 14.99 -3.65
C GLY A 232 16.29 13.51 -3.89
N VAL A 233 16.76 13.21 -5.10
CA VAL A 233 17.13 11.87 -5.57
C VAL A 233 18.65 11.81 -5.76
N THR A 234 19.30 10.86 -5.10
CA THR A 234 20.73 10.60 -5.25
C THR A 234 20.93 9.14 -5.62
N ILE A 235 21.67 8.90 -6.71
CA ILE A 235 22.19 7.57 -7.07
C ILE A 235 23.69 7.60 -6.78
N THR A 236 24.16 6.68 -5.93
CA THR A 236 25.58 6.57 -5.58
C THR A 236 26.40 6.29 -6.84
N ASP A 237 27.49 7.02 -7.03
CA ASP A 237 28.35 6.98 -8.23
C ASP A 237 27.62 7.23 -9.57
N GLY A 238 26.48 7.93 -9.52
CA GLY A 238 25.62 8.17 -10.66
C GLY A 238 25.02 9.59 -10.70
N PRO A 239 24.02 9.80 -11.57
CA PRO A 239 23.30 11.06 -11.65
C PRO A 239 22.55 11.38 -10.35
N SER A 240 22.32 12.67 -10.10
CA SER A 240 21.51 13.14 -8.97
C SER A 240 20.63 14.32 -9.36
N MET A 241 19.54 14.49 -8.62
CA MET A 241 18.62 15.63 -8.71
C MET A 241 18.29 16.07 -7.30
N THR A 242 18.88 17.17 -6.86
CA THR A 242 18.73 17.68 -5.50
C THR A 242 18.27 19.14 -5.50
N LYS A 243 18.08 19.72 -4.32
CA LYS A 243 17.82 21.15 -4.15
C LYS A 243 18.90 22.06 -4.81
N ASP A 244 20.10 21.54 -5.03
CA ASP A 244 21.22 22.29 -5.60
C ASP A 244 21.28 22.19 -7.14
N GLY A 245 20.43 21.35 -7.75
CA GLY A 245 20.31 21.20 -9.19
C GLY A 245 20.35 19.74 -9.65
N ILE A 246 20.67 19.55 -10.93
CA ILE A 246 20.82 18.24 -11.57
C ILE A 246 22.30 18.04 -11.89
N ASP A 247 22.85 16.92 -11.44
CA ASP A 247 24.17 16.43 -11.86
C ASP A 247 23.99 15.19 -12.72
N ALA A 248 24.57 15.19 -13.92
CA ALA A 248 24.51 14.06 -14.85
C ALA A 248 25.50 12.93 -14.50
N GLY A 249 26.39 13.12 -13.51
CA GLY A 249 27.32 12.08 -13.04
C GLY A 249 28.26 11.57 -14.14
N ASP A 250 28.84 12.49 -14.91
CA ASP A 250 29.68 12.23 -16.08
C ASP A 250 29.02 11.35 -17.16
N LYS A 251 27.68 11.35 -17.23
CA LYS A 251 26.91 10.68 -18.28
C LYS A 251 26.35 11.69 -19.28
N LYS A 252 26.10 11.21 -20.50
CA LYS A 252 25.39 12.00 -21.50
C LYS A 252 23.91 12.10 -21.12
N ILE A 253 23.34 13.30 -21.25
CA ILE A 253 21.89 13.49 -21.25
C ILE A 253 21.41 13.27 -22.70
N THR A 254 20.75 12.15 -22.94
CA THR A 254 20.24 11.78 -24.27
C THR A 254 18.76 12.10 -24.40
N ASN A 255 18.22 12.03 -25.63
CA ASN A 255 16.81 12.28 -25.92
C ASN A 255 16.30 13.67 -25.50
N VAL A 256 17.19 14.67 -25.57
CA VAL A 256 16.82 16.08 -25.38
C VAL A 256 16.16 16.56 -26.67
N ALA A 257 14.85 16.84 -26.61
CA ALA A 257 14.14 17.49 -27.72
C ALA A 257 14.74 18.87 -28.04
N ASP A 258 14.46 19.40 -29.22
CA ASP A 258 14.94 20.73 -29.59
C ASP A 258 14.40 21.78 -28.61
N GLY A 259 15.33 22.50 -27.97
CA GLY A 259 14.99 23.62 -27.09
C GLY A 259 14.68 24.88 -27.88
N THR A 260 13.93 25.81 -27.30
CA THR A 260 13.71 27.11 -27.94
C THR A 260 15.01 27.90 -27.98
N ILE A 261 15.50 28.27 -29.17
CA ILE A 261 16.65 29.18 -29.32
C ILE A 261 16.13 30.60 -29.48
N GLY A 262 16.09 31.34 -28.37
CA GLY A 262 15.59 32.72 -28.34
C GLY A 262 16.08 33.49 -27.13
N ALA A 263 15.95 34.82 -27.17
CA ALA A 263 16.37 35.68 -26.07
C ALA A 263 15.65 35.30 -24.76
N GLY A 264 16.42 35.03 -23.71
CA GLY A 264 15.89 34.66 -22.39
C GLY A 264 15.50 33.19 -22.24
N SER A 265 15.61 32.35 -23.28
CA SER A 265 15.31 30.92 -23.19
C SER A 265 16.13 30.22 -22.11
N LYS A 266 15.51 29.23 -21.46
CA LYS A 266 16.09 28.36 -20.42
C LYS A 266 16.04 26.89 -20.80
N ASP A 267 15.63 26.59 -22.03
CA ASP A 267 15.57 25.23 -22.54
C ASP A 267 17.00 24.72 -22.77
N ALA A 268 17.22 23.43 -22.49
CA ALA A 268 18.45 22.77 -22.89
C ALA A 268 18.50 22.68 -24.43
N VAL A 269 19.67 22.93 -25.02
CA VAL A 269 19.91 22.73 -26.46
C VAL A 269 20.57 21.38 -26.68
N ASN A 270 20.15 20.67 -27.73
CA ASN A 270 20.76 19.40 -28.09
C ASN A 270 21.87 19.55 -29.15
N GLY A 271 22.57 18.46 -29.43
CA GLY A 271 23.66 18.44 -30.41
C GLY A 271 23.21 18.73 -31.86
N GLY A 272 21.97 18.39 -32.23
CA GLY A 272 21.42 18.67 -33.56
C GLY A 272 21.26 20.17 -33.80
N GLN A 273 20.76 20.90 -32.80
CA GLN A 273 20.63 22.35 -32.85
C GLN A 273 21.97 23.07 -32.96
N LEU A 274 22.95 22.65 -32.15
CA LEU A 274 24.31 23.20 -32.23
C LEU A 274 24.95 22.91 -33.59
N HIS A 275 24.75 21.71 -34.12
CA HIS A 275 25.24 21.33 -35.45
C HIS A 275 24.62 22.23 -36.54
N THR A 276 23.31 22.40 -36.56
CA THR A 276 22.63 23.30 -37.51
C THR A 276 23.17 24.72 -37.44
N ALA A 277 23.33 25.29 -36.24
CA ALA A 277 23.88 26.64 -36.07
C ALA A 277 25.31 26.77 -36.62
N VAL A 278 26.15 25.75 -36.40
CA VAL A 278 27.52 25.71 -36.93
C VAL A 278 27.52 25.63 -38.46
N GLU A 279 26.68 24.80 -39.06
CA GLU A 279 26.59 24.68 -40.52
C GLU A 279 26.02 25.94 -41.17
N GLU A 280 25.04 26.60 -40.54
CA GLU A 280 24.55 27.90 -41.00
C GLU A 280 25.63 28.98 -41.00
N ILE A 281 26.49 29.03 -39.98
CA ILE A 281 27.58 30.00 -39.91
C ILE A 281 28.64 29.72 -40.98
N LYS A 282 29.03 28.45 -41.15
CA LYS A 282 29.99 28.04 -42.20
C LYS A 282 29.49 28.43 -43.59
N THR A 283 28.22 28.18 -43.88
CA THR A 283 27.59 28.52 -45.17
C THR A 283 27.37 30.02 -45.35
N LYS A 284 27.02 30.75 -44.29
CA LYS A 284 26.97 32.22 -44.31
C LYS A 284 28.33 32.85 -44.59
N GLY A 285 29.45 32.22 -44.24
CA GLY A 285 30.76 32.55 -44.78
C GLY A 285 31.22 34.01 -44.59
N PHE A 286 32.19 34.43 -45.40
CA PHE A 286 32.65 35.82 -45.52
C PHE A 286 32.44 36.31 -46.96
N GLY A 287 32.14 37.60 -47.15
CA GLY A 287 31.98 38.16 -48.49
C GLY A 287 32.23 39.66 -48.58
N LEU A 288 32.55 40.09 -49.80
CA LEU A 288 32.77 41.48 -50.20
C LEU A 288 31.78 41.83 -51.31
N THR A 289 31.23 43.04 -51.29
CA THR A 289 30.38 43.59 -52.36
C THR A 289 31.14 44.68 -53.08
N ALA A 290 31.17 44.61 -54.40
CA ALA A 290 31.81 45.61 -55.25
C ALA A 290 30.85 46.77 -55.57
N GLU A 291 31.39 47.85 -56.14
CA GLU A 291 30.64 49.06 -56.51
C GLU A 291 29.57 48.80 -57.59
N ASP A 292 29.73 47.74 -58.39
CA ASP A 292 28.71 47.28 -59.35
C ASP A 292 27.54 46.54 -58.70
N GLY A 293 27.56 46.38 -57.37
CA GLY A 293 26.56 45.68 -56.57
C GLY A 293 26.74 44.15 -56.55
N ALA A 294 27.72 43.58 -57.26
CA ALA A 294 28.00 42.16 -57.22
C ALA A 294 28.75 41.77 -55.94
N SER A 295 28.42 40.61 -55.36
CA SER A 295 29.10 40.09 -54.17
C SER A 295 29.91 38.84 -54.46
N VAL A 296 31.11 38.76 -53.90
CA VAL A 296 31.87 37.51 -53.79
C VAL A 296 31.72 37.02 -52.36
N LYS A 297 31.21 35.81 -52.20
CA LYS A 297 30.98 35.18 -50.90
C LYS A 297 31.55 33.77 -50.89
N LYS A 298 32.28 33.43 -49.83
CA LYS A 298 32.95 32.13 -49.66
C LYS A 298 32.68 31.56 -48.27
N PRO A 299 32.51 30.23 -48.13
CA PRO A 299 32.39 29.58 -46.82
C PRO A 299 33.55 29.93 -45.90
N LEU A 300 33.34 29.87 -44.59
CA LEU A 300 34.44 30.03 -43.64
C LEU A 300 35.47 28.91 -43.83
N GLY A 301 36.74 29.28 -43.93
CA GLY A 301 37.86 28.38 -44.28
C GLY A 301 38.39 28.59 -45.69
N ASP A 302 37.57 29.15 -46.58
CA ASP A 302 37.99 29.56 -47.92
C ASP A 302 38.43 31.04 -47.92
N THR A 303 39.24 31.41 -48.92
CA THR A 303 39.68 32.80 -49.09
C THR A 303 38.85 33.54 -50.13
N VAL A 304 38.56 34.82 -49.87
CA VAL A 304 38.04 35.74 -50.89
C VAL A 304 39.24 36.42 -51.54
N THR A 305 39.44 36.21 -52.84
CA THR A 305 40.53 36.86 -53.58
C THR A 305 40.17 38.31 -53.88
N VAL A 306 41.06 39.24 -53.54
CA VAL A 306 41.02 40.63 -54.00
C VAL A 306 42.02 40.75 -55.15
N LYS A 307 41.57 41.24 -56.31
CA LYS A 307 42.41 41.42 -57.50
C LYS A 307 42.30 42.86 -58.00
N GLY A 308 43.43 43.42 -58.43
CA GLY A 308 43.42 44.59 -59.31
C GLY A 308 43.21 44.20 -60.78
N ASP A 309 43.32 45.17 -61.68
CA ASP A 309 43.27 44.95 -63.13
C ASP A 309 44.53 44.25 -63.68
N GLY A 310 45.54 44.03 -62.83
CA GLY A 310 46.81 43.40 -63.19
C GLY A 310 47.72 44.31 -64.00
N THR A 311 47.34 45.57 -64.22
CA THR A 311 48.10 46.55 -65.01
C THR A 311 48.35 47.82 -64.19
N ASN A 312 47.31 48.59 -63.89
CA ASN A 312 47.43 49.82 -63.10
C ASN A 312 47.30 49.57 -61.60
N ILE A 313 46.48 48.60 -61.20
CA ILE A 313 46.25 48.21 -59.81
C ILE A 313 46.73 46.79 -59.58
N THR A 314 47.54 46.62 -58.53
CA THR A 314 48.00 45.31 -58.07
C THR A 314 47.64 45.10 -56.61
N THR A 315 47.52 43.84 -56.22
CA THR A 315 47.17 43.43 -54.86
C THR A 315 48.17 42.38 -54.38
N SER A 316 48.66 42.52 -53.15
CA SER A 316 49.57 41.56 -52.52
C SER A 316 49.24 41.39 -51.04
N VAL A 317 49.77 40.36 -50.40
CA VAL A 317 49.73 40.23 -48.94
C VAL A 317 51.08 40.67 -48.39
N ASP A 318 51.07 41.61 -47.46
CA ASP A 318 52.27 42.11 -46.78
C ASP A 318 51.97 42.26 -45.28
N ASN A 319 52.75 41.58 -44.44
CA ASN A 319 52.57 41.55 -42.99
C ASN A 319 51.11 41.35 -42.49
N GLY A 320 50.39 40.42 -43.13
CA GLY A 320 49.00 40.09 -42.77
C GLY A 320 47.93 41.05 -43.29
N ALA A 321 48.30 42.11 -44.02
CA ALA A 321 47.37 43.01 -44.68
C ALA A 321 47.27 42.73 -46.19
N VAL A 322 46.07 42.91 -46.75
CA VAL A 322 45.88 42.97 -48.20
C VAL A 322 46.28 44.37 -48.66
N LYS A 323 47.46 44.49 -49.28
CA LYS A 323 47.96 45.73 -49.86
C LYS A 323 47.35 45.92 -51.24
N VAL A 324 46.82 47.11 -51.52
CA VAL A 324 46.36 47.55 -52.84
C VAL A 324 47.26 48.69 -53.27
N ALA A 325 47.89 48.57 -54.44
CA ALA A 325 48.89 49.53 -54.91
C ALA A 325 48.62 49.97 -56.36
N LEU A 326 48.82 51.26 -56.61
CA LEU A 326 48.85 51.85 -57.95
C LEU A 326 50.26 51.76 -58.54
N ALA A 327 50.36 51.31 -59.78
CA ALA A 327 51.60 51.30 -60.56
C ALA A 327 52.21 52.70 -60.67
N ARG A 328 53.53 52.79 -60.84
CA ARG A 328 54.23 54.07 -61.06
C ARG A 328 53.96 54.61 -62.46
N ASP A 329 53.96 53.71 -63.43
CA ASP A 329 53.57 54.00 -64.82
C ASP A 329 52.13 53.52 -65.03
N LEU A 330 51.29 54.40 -65.57
CA LEU A 330 49.88 54.11 -65.83
C LEU A 330 49.66 53.82 -67.31
N ASN A 331 49.02 52.69 -67.60
CA ASN A 331 48.57 52.33 -68.94
C ASN A 331 47.09 52.72 -69.09
N VAL A 332 46.83 53.83 -69.77
CA VAL A 332 45.49 54.39 -69.97
C VAL A 332 45.33 54.86 -71.41
N ASP A 333 44.15 54.62 -72.01
CA ASP A 333 43.89 55.01 -73.40
C ASP A 333 43.75 56.53 -73.55
N THR A 334 43.09 57.18 -72.59
CA THR A 334 42.89 58.62 -72.55
C THR A 334 42.90 59.14 -71.12
N VAL A 335 43.26 60.42 -70.95
CA VAL A 335 43.22 61.11 -69.66
C VAL A 335 42.18 62.22 -69.75
N THR A 336 41.13 62.12 -68.92
CA THR A 336 40.20 63.24 -68.70
C THR A 336 40.63 63.96 -67.43
N ALA A 337 41.24 65.13 -67.58
CA ALA A 337 41.69 65.95 -66.47
C ALA A 337 41.49 67.44 -66.79
N ASN A 338 41.19 68.25 -65.77
CA ASN A 338 41.10 69.71 -65.93
C ASN A 338 42.49 70.33 -66.17
N THR A 339 43.54 69.70 -65.67
CA THR A 339 44.93 70.12 -65.87
C THR A 339 45.84 68.89 -65.79
N VAL A 340 46.80 68.79 -66.69
CA VAL A 340 47.91 67.82 -66.65
C VAL A 340 49.22 68.58 -66.52
N THR A 341 50.04 68.21 -65.54
CA THR A 341 51.36 68.80 -65.32
C THR A 341 52.42 67.70 -65.39
N THR A 342 53.36 67.83 -66.31
CA THR A 342 54.50 66.91 -66.49
C THR A 342 55.79 67.71 -66.53
N GLY A 343 56.48 67.82 -65.38
CA GLY A 343 57.57 68.78 -65.22
C GLY A 343 57.09 70.21 -65.42
N ASP A 344 57.74 70.97 -66.30
CA ASP A 344 57.40 72.36 -66.61
C ASP A 344 56.31 72.52 -67.68
N THR A 345 55.84 71.42 -68.25
CA THR A 345 54.73 71.40 -69.22
C THR A 345 53.40 71.31 -68.48
N LYS A 346 52.52 72.29 -68.71
CA LYS A 346 51.15 72.33 -68.22
C LYS A 346 50.19 72.30 -69.41
N MET A 347 49.26 71.34 -69.42
CA MET A 347 48.12 71.29 -70.33
C MET A 347 46.86 71.58 -69.52
N ASP A 348 46.09 72.60 -69.88
CA ASP A 348 44.81 72.93 -69.25
C ASP A 348 43.76 73.37 -70.28
N THR A 349 42.60 73.86 -69.81
CA THR A 349 41.51 74.32 -70.68
C THR A 349 41.90 75.47 -71.63
N ASN A 350 43.04 76.12 -71.41
CA ASN A 350 43.56 77.22 -72.23
C ASN A 350 44.66 76.79 -73.22
N GLY A 351 45.07 75.52 -73.23
CA GLY A 351 46.09 74.97 -74.14
C GLY A 351 47.31 74.37 -73.43
N VAL A 352 48.44 74.31 -74.12
CA VAL A 352 49.72 73.75 -73.63
C VAL A 352 50.72 74.88 -73.37
N THR A 353 51.32 74.91 -72.19
CA THR A 353 52.36 75.87 -71.79
C THR A 353 53.60 75.13 -71.29
N ILE A 354 54.79 75.51 -71.74
CA ILE A 354 56.08 75.00 -71.24
C ILE A 354 56.84 76.17 -70.58
N LYS A 355 57.23 76.02 -69.31
CA LYS A 355 58.00 77.04 -68.57
C LYS A 355 59.48 76.63 -68.43
N ASP A 356 60.34 77.00 -69.37
CA ASP A 356 61.79 76.82 -69.19
C ASP A 356 62.45 78.13 -68.71
N GLY A 357 62.61 78.28 -67.40
CA GLY A 357 63.43 79.36 -66.82
C GLY A 357 63.07 80.78 -67.29
N ALA A 358 64.04 81.71 -67.19
CA ALA A 358 63.83 83.15 -67.32
C ALA A 358 63.52 83.68 -68.73
N ASN A 359 63.23 82.82 -69.72
CA ASN A 359 62.90 83.22 -71.10
C ASN A 359 61.60 82.56 -71.59
N GLU A 360 60.97 83.21 -72.58
CA GLU A 360 59.54 83.12 -72.92
C GLU A 360 58.91 81.72 -72.95
N ALA A 361 57.79 81.56 -72.24
CA ALA A 361 57.02 80.33 -72.23
C ALA A 361 56.49 80.00 -73.63
N ILE A 362 56.85 78.84 -74.17
CA ILE A 362 56.24 78.33 -75.39
C ILE A 362 54.79 77.97 -75.05
N LYS A 363 53.84 78.66 -75.67
CA LYS A 363 52.40 78.49 -75.45
C LYS A 363 51.70 78.14 -76.76
N LEU A 364 51.05 76.99 -76.80
CA LEU A 364 50.08 76.62 -77.84
C LEU A 364 48.69 76.86 -77.27
N THR A 365 47.96 77.84 -77.79
CA THR A 365 46.63 78.16 -77.29
C THR A 365 45.56 77.37 -78.03
N LYS A 366 44.35 77.32 -77.48
CA LYS A 366 43.20 76.71 -78.17
C LYS A 366 42.83 77.40 -79.49
N ASP A 367 43.30 78.64 -79.72
CA ASP A 367 42.93 79.48 -80.87
C ASP A 367 44.06 79.56 -81.93
N GLY A 368 45.15 78.81 -81.76
CA GLY A 368 46.39 78.92 -82.55
C GLY A 368 47.42 79.77 -81.82
#